data_AF-Q60286-F1
#
_entry.id   AF-Q60286-F1
#
_cell.length_a   1.000
_cell.length_b   1.000
_cell.length_c   1.000
_cell.angle_alpha   90.00
_cell.angle_beta   90.00
_cell.angle_gamma   90.00
#
_symmetry.space_group_name_H-M   'P 1'
#
loop_
_entity.id
_entity.type
_entity.pdbx_description
1 polymer ?
#
loop_
_entity_poly.entity_id
_entity_poly.type
_entity_poly.pdbx_seq_one_letter_code
_entity_poly.pdbx_strand_id
1 'polypeptide(L)'
;MDILGEIVNVDEYVEKLELQKNDIGFYKCPFCDYTNADAKVVRKHVKSKHLEEIEKELKKLESQKSKNNGKKQTGQKKQGKGKKQPKRVRETCVSTQERKDYVLFFCHNHKVRLHLANGEVLEGKCCCKDPYTVLVDVGKGDVVIVNKAYIVKYVPLDLEKL
;
A
#
# COMPACT_ATOMS: atom_id res chain seq x y z
N MET A 1 -4.67 -28.08 -22.24
CA MET A 1 -5.21 -26.74 -22.58
C MET A 1 -4.12 -25.76 -22.26
N ASP A 2 -3.39 -25.32 -23.28
CA ASP A 2 -2.20 -24.48 -23.10
C ASP A 2 -2.63 -23.05 -22.71
N ILE A 3 -2.43 -22.69 -21.44
CA ILE A 3 -2.77 -21.38 -20.84
C ILE A 3 -1.71 -20.30 -21.19
N LEU A 4 -0.77 -20.60 -22.08
CA LEU A 4 0.29 -19.66 -22.49
C LEU A 4 -0.21 -18.66 -23.55
N GLY A 5 -1.33 -18.00 -23.25
CA GLY A 5 -1.74 -16.77 -23.91
C GLY A 5 -0.72 -15.67 -23.62
N GLU A 6 -0.27 -15.05 -24.71
CA GLU A 6 0.73 -13.98 -24.81
C GLU A 6 0.72 -13.00 -23.64
N ILE A 7 1.71 -13.09 -22.75
CA ILE A 7 1.93 -12.05 -21.74
C ILE A 7 2.58 -10.86 -22.44
N VAL A 8 1.80 -9.80 -22.68
CA VAL A 8 2.26 -8.59 -23.37
C VAL A 8 2.39 -7.38 -22.42
N ASN A 9 1.96 -7.54 -21.16
CA ASN A 9 1.89 -6.45 -20.21
C ASN A 9 2.41 -6.87 -18.82
N VAL A 10 3.06 -5.95 -18.12
CA VAL A 10 3.49 -6.08 -16.72
C VAL A 10 2.33 -6.53 -15.83
N ASP A 11 1.14 -5.95 -16.04
CA ASP A 11 -0.06 -6.32 -15.28
C ASP A 11 -0.46 -7.79 -15.46
N GLU A 12 -0.49 -8.25 -16.71
CA GLU A 12 -0.84 -9.63 -17.04
C GLU A 12 0.22 -10.63 -16.54
N TYR A 13 1.51 -10.24 -16.59
CA TYR A 13 2.60 -11.03 -16.02
C TYR A 13 2.41 -11.24 -14.53
N VAL A 14 2.14 -10.14 -13.79
CA VAL A 14 1.93 -10.17 -12.35
C VAL A 14 0.68 -10.98 -11.98
N GLU A 15 -0.37 -10.95 -12.83
CA GLU A 15 -1.58 -11.73 -12.61
C GLU A 15 -1.40 -13.22 -12.83
N LYS A 16 -0.54 -13.61 -13.77
CA LYS A 16 -0.21 -15.02 -14.05
C LYS A 16 0.95 -15.55 -13.21
N LEU A 17 1.61 -14.70 -12.42
CA LEU A 17 2.71 -15.09 -11.55
C LEU A 17 2.19 -16.04 -10.45
N GLU A 18 2.74 -17.26 -10.44
CA GLU A 18 2.48 -18.28 -9.43
C GLU A 18 3.27 -17.96 -8.15
N LEU A 19 2.57 -17.54 -7.10
CA LEU A 19 3.20 -17.21 -5.82
C LEU A 19 3.33 -18.45 -4.94
N GLN A 20 4.56 -18.73 -4.49
CA GLN A 20 4.82 -19.82 -3.54
C GLN A 20 4.32 -19.44 -2.14
N LYS A 21 3.83 -20.42 -1.39
CA LYS A 21 3.51 -20.26 0.04
C LYS A 21 4.64 -20.80 0.89
N ASN A 22 4.95 -20.11 1.99
CA ASN A 22 5.84 -20.64 3.02
C ASN A 22 5.09 -21.63 3.94
N ASP A 23 5.82 -22.25 4.87
CA ASP A 23 5.26 -23.24 5.83
C ASP A 23 4.14 -22.65 6.71
N ILE A 24 4.11 -21.33 6.87
CA ILE A 24 3.11 -20.59 7.65
C ILE A 24 1.84 -20.30 6.81
N GLY A 25 1.87 -20.54 5.49
CA GLY A 25 0.77 -20.29 4.57
C GLY A 25 0.73 -18.87 3.97
N PHE A 26 1.77 -18.06 4.18
CA PHE A 26 1.93 -16.74 3.56
C PHE A 26 2.56 -16.85 2.17
N TYR A 27 2.08 -16.04 1.24
CA TYR A 27 2.65 -15.91 -0.09
C TYR A 27 3.98 -15.18 -0.02
N LYS A 28 5.03 -15.78 -0.59
CA LYS A 28 6.37 -15.21 -0.71
C LYS A 28 6.55 -14.54 -2.08
N CYS A 29 7.19 -13.39 -2.11
CA CYS A 29 7.61 -12.72 -3.33
C CYS A 29 8.72 -13.54 -4.02
N PRO A 30 8.67 -13.73 -5.35
CA PRO A 30 9.72 -14.46 -6.06
C PRO A 30 11.02 -13.67 -6.25
N PHE A 31 11.00 -12.35 -6.04
CA PHE A 31 12.15 -11.47 -6.27
C PHE A 31 12.84 -11.00 -4.98
N CYS A 32 12.20 -11.17 -3.81
CA CYS A 32 12.79 -10.82 -2.51
C CYS A 32 12.13 -11.59 -1.36
N ASP A 33 12.62 -11.41 -0.13
CA ASP A 33 12.10 -12.12 1.05
C ASP A 33 10.79 -11.57 1.61
N TYR A 34 10.10 -10.69 0.89
CA TYR A 34 8.79 -10.19 1.30
C TYR A 34 7.74 -11.30 1.31
N THR A 35 7.03 -11.45 2.43
CA THR A 35 5.92 -12.40 2.58
C THR A 35 4.65 -11.70 3.06
N ASN A 36 3.47 -12.12 2.59
CA ASN A 36 2.19 -11.63 3.08
C ASN A 36 1.11 -12.71 3.04
N ALA A 37 0.12 -12.62 3.92
CA ALA A 37 -1.02 -13.54 3.95
C ALA A 37 -1.89 -13.46 2.68
N ASP A 38 -1.98 -12.28 2.05
CA ASP A 38 -2.85 -12.05 0.90
C ASP A 38 -2.06 -11.95 -0.42
N ALA A 39 -2.40 -12.81 -1.38
CA ALA A 39 -1.74 -12.88 -2.69
C ALA A 39 -1.83 -11.55 -3.45
N LYS A 40 -2.95 -10.82 -3.29
CA LYS A 40 -3.15 -9.51 -3.94
C LYS A 40 -2.12 -8.49 -3.46
N VAL A 41 -1.76 -8.52 -2.19
CA VAL A 41 -0.77 -7.60 -1.61
C VAL A 41 0.63 -7.93 -2.13
N VAL A 42 0.98 -9.21 -2.23
CA VAL A 42 2.26 -9.63 -2.82
C VAL A 42 2.35 -9.24 -4.29
N ARG A 43 1.29 -9.43 -5.09
CA ARG A 43 1.24 -8.97 -6.50
C ARG A 43 1.46 -7.46 -6.63
N LYS A 44 0.82 -6.67 -5.77
CA LYS A 44 1.01 -5.21 -5.74
C LYS A 44 2.45 -4.82 -5.33
N HIS A 45 3.02 -5.57 -4.39
CA HIS A 45 4.44 -5.42 -4.02
C HIS A 45 5.35 -5.70 -5.22
N VAL A 46 5.15 -6.82 -5.93
CA VAL A 46 5.90 -7.18 -7.14
C VAL A 46 5.80 -6.08 -8.20
N LYS A 47 4.59 -5.60 -8.50
CA LYS A 47 4.38 -4.52 -9.48
C LYS A 47 4.99 -3.17 -9.07
N SER A 48 5.26 -2.92 -7.78
CA SER A 48 5.78 -1.62 -7.34
C SER A 48 7.28 -1.61 -7.07
N LYS A 49 7.85 -2.74 -6.62
CA LYS A 49 9.26 -2.84 -6.24
C LYS A 49 10.13 -3.56 -7.27
N HIS A 50 9.54 -4.40 -8.12
CA HIS A 50 10.27 -5.28 -9.03
C HIS A 50 9.90 -5.04 -10.51
N LEU A 51 9.56 -3.80 -10.88
CA LEU A 51 9.21 -3.45 -12.26
C LEU A 51 10.35 -3.76 -13.23
N GLU A 52 11.59 -3.45 -12.85
CA GLU A 52 12.76 -3.67 -13.70
C GLU A 52 13.03 -5.15 -13.94
N GLU A 53 12.85 -5.98 -12.91
CA GLU A 53 12.98 -7.43 -13.00
C GLU A 53 11.89 -8.03 -13.90
N ILE A 54 10.65 -7.56 -13.78
CA ILE A 54 9.54 -7.99 -14.65
C ILE A 54 9.81 -7.61 -16.11
N GLU A 55 10.27 -6.38 -16.36
CA GLU A 55 10.62 -5.95 -17.72
C GLU A 55 11.76 -6.77 -18.33
N LYS A 56 12.77 -7.15 -17.53
CA LYS A 56 13.85 -8.04 -17.98
C LYS A 56 13.31 -9.42 -18.35
N GLU A 57 12.41 -9.99 -17.55
CA GLU A 57 11.77 -11.28 -17.85
C GLU A 57 10.92 -11.21 -19.13
N LEU A 58 10.13 -10.15 -19.32
CA LEU A 58 9.36 -9.96 -20.56
C LEU A 58 10.27 -9.86 -21.79
N LYS A 59 11.37 -9.12 -21.72
CA LYS A 59 12.36 -9.02 -22.83
C LYS A 59 13.03 -10.36 -23.14
N LYS A 60 13.28 -11.20 -22.13
CA LYS A 60 13.81 -12.56 -22.34
C LYS A 60 12.79 -13.43 -23.08
N LEU A 61 11.52 -13.36 -22.70
CA LEU A 61 10.42 -14.08 -23.36
C LEU A 61 10.24 -13.62 -24.80
N GLU A 62 10.39 -12.32 -25.09
CA GLU A 62 10.35 -11.78 -26.45
C GLU A 62 11.54 -12.23 -27.30
N SER A 63 12.75 -12.21 -26.73
CA SER A 63 13.98 -12.61 -27.44
C SER A 63 13.95 -14.09 -27.86
N GLN A 64 13.26 -14.95 -27.11
CA GLN A 64 13.06 -16.36 -27.48
C GLN A 64 12.06 -16.54 -28.63
N LYS A 65 11.13 -15.60 -28.83
CA LYS A 65 10.15 -15.65 -29.94
C LYS A 65 10.78 -15.35 -31.30
N SER A 66 11.85 -14.53 -31.36
CA SER A 66 12.42 -14.04 -32.62
C SER A 66 13.16 -15.08 -33.48
N LYS A 67 13.30 -16.34 -33.06
CA LYS A 67 13.88 -17.41 -33.90
C LYS A 67 12.86 -18.23 -34.70
N ASN A 68 11.56 -18.08 -34.42
CA ASN A 68 10.50 -18.74 -35.17
C ASN A 68 9.55 -17.69 -35.79
N ASN A 69 9.46 -17.71 -37.11
CA ASN A 69 8.54 -16.94 -37.96
C ASN A 69 8.93 -15.49 -38.29
N GLY A 70 9.63 -15.38 -39.42
CA GLY A 70 9.57 -14.20 -40.28
C GLY A 70 8.23 -14.05 -41.01
N LYS A 71 8.04 -12.84 -41.57
CA LYS A 71 6.98 -12.41 -42.51
C LYS A 71 5.54 -12.33 -41.96
N LYS A 72 5.09 -11.11 -41.63
CA LYS A 72 4.21 -10.26 -42.49
C LYS A 72 3.58 -9.14 -41.65
N GLN A 73 3.90 -7.89 -41.98
CA GLN A 73 3.06 -6.92 -42.73
C GLN A 73 1.95 -6.24 -41.90
N THR A 74 2.30 -5.02 -41.48
CA THR A 74 1.53 -3.77 -41.52
C THR A 74 0.06 -3.85 -41.96
N GLY A 75 -0.85 -3.42 -41.08
CA GLY A 75 -2.24 -3.13 -41.41
C GLY A 75 -2.81 -2.05 -40.48
N GLN A 76 -3.21 -0.93 -41.07
CA GLN A 76 -3.63 0.31 -40.40
C GLN A 76 -5.08 0.26 -39.88
N LYS A 77 -5.36 1.15 -38.91
CA LYS A 77 -6.62 1.86 -38.61
C LYS A 77 -7.76 1.09 -37.91
N LYS A 78 -8.15 1.63 -36.74
CA LYS A 78 -9.37 2.46 -36.50
C LYS A 78 -9.45 2.82 -35.01
N GLN A 79 -9.18 4.07 -34.61
CA GLN A 79 -10.13 5.17 -34.42
C GLN A 79 -11.34 4.82 -33.53
N GLY A 80 -11.24 5.23 -32.26
CA GLY A 80 -12.35 5.30 -31.29
C GLY A 80 -11.98 6.26 -30.15
N LYS A 81 -12.05 7.57 -30.41
CA LYS A 81 -11.71 8.63 -29.45
C LYS A 81 -12.90 8.93 -28.54
N GLY A 82 -13.00 8.22 -27.40
CA GLY A 82 -13.80 8.65 -26.26
C GLY A 82 -12.99 9.65 -25.42
N LYS A 83 -13.25 10.96 -25.58
CA LYS A 83 -12.66 12.01 -24.74
C LYS A 83 -13.20 11.89 -23.30
N LYS A 84 -12.51 11.19 -22.41
CA LYS A 84 -12.73 11.35 -20.97
C LYS A 84 -11.99 12.61 -20.51
N GLN A 85 -12.77 13.58 -20.02
CA GLN A 85 -12.28 14.86 -19.52
C GLN A 85 -11.23 14.66 -18.42
N PRO A 86 -10.17 15.47 -18.37
CA PRO A 86 -9.24 15.47 -17.24
C PRO A 86 -10.00 15.95 -16.00
N LYS A 87 -10.06 15.13 -14.95
CA LYS A 87 -10.44 15.62 -13.63
C LYS A 87 -9.42 16.69 -13.24
N ARG A 88 -9.90 17.91 -12.98
CA ARG A 88 -9.08 19.03 -12.48
C ARG A 88 -8.30 18.54 -11.26
N VAL A 89 -7.00 18.32 -11.43
CA VAL A 89 -6.07 18.08 -10.35
C VAL A 89 -5.94 19.40 -9.61
N ARG A 90 -6.59 19.52 -8.45
CA ARG A 90 -6.24 20.58 -7.49
C ARG A 90 -4.79 20.30 -7.10
N GLU A 91 -3.90 21.26 -7.35
CA GLU A 91 -2.57 21.29 -6.75
C GLU A 91 -2.71 21.19 -5.23
N THR A 92 -2.63 19.99 -4.68
CA THR A 92 -2.66 19.79 -3.22
C THR A 92 -1.95 18.47 -2.86
N CYS A 93 -0.74 18.63 -2.33
CA CYS A 93 -0.09 17.81 -1.30
C CYS A 93 0.29 16.34 -1.63
N VAL A 94 1.60 16.08 -1.75
CA VAL A 94 2.37 14.83 -1.50
C VAL A 94 1.73 13.50 -1.91
N SER A 95 2.44 12.71 -2.74
CA SER A 95 2.00 11.38 -3.20
C SER A 95 1.37 10.54 -2.07
N THR A 96 0.21 9.95 -2.34
CA THR A 96 -0.58 9.14 -1.40
C THR A 96 0.13 7.88 -0.89
N GLN A 97 1.40 7.67 -1.26
CA GLN A 97 2.19 6.49 -0.98
C GLN A 97 3.05 6.62 0.29
N GLU A 98 3.11 7.80 0.94
CA GLU A 98 3.90 8.05 2.15
C GLU A 98 3.16 8.85 3.24
N ARG A 99 1.84 8.67 3.40
CA ARG A 99 1.13 9.34 4.50
C ARG A 99 1.54 8.70 5.84
N LYS A 100 2.45 9.34 6.56
CA LYS A 100 2.84 8.94 7.92
C LYS A 100 1.75 9.36 8.91
N ASP A 101 1.10 8.39 9.54
CA ASP A 101 0.23 8.64 10.68
C ASP A 101 1.08 8.77 11.95
N TYR A 102 1.56 9.98 12.23
CA TYR A 102 2.40 10.24 13.39
C TYR A 102 1.71 9.89 14.72
N VAL A 103 0.38 9.97 14.80
CA VAL A 103 -0.36 9.62 16.01
C VAL A 103 -0.32 8.10 16.20
N LEU A 104 -0.58 7.34 15.14
CA LEU A 104 -0.45 5.88 15.20
C LEU A 104 0.99 5.44 15.51
N PHE A 105 2.00 6.08 14.90
CA PHE A 105 3.41 5.72 15.11
C PHE A 105 3.93 6.04 16.52
N PHE A 106 3.62 7.22 17.07
CA PHE A 106 4.23 7.68 18.31
C PHE A 106 3.32 7.56 19.55
N CYS A 107 2.00 7.55 19.36
CA CYS A 107 1.05 7.57 20.48
C CYS A 107 0.40 6.21 20.74
N HIS A 108 0.37 5.29 19.76
CA HIS A 108 -0.29 4.00 19.95
C HIS A 108 0.40 3.15 21.02
N ASN A 109 -0.38 2.70 22.00
CA ASN A 109 0.04 1.94 23.17
C ASN A 109 1.00 2.67 24.12
N HIS A 110 1.20 3.97 23.93
CA HIS A 110 2.01 4.81 24.83
C HIS A 110 1.13 5.63 25.75
N LYS A 111 1.68 5.99 26.90
CA LYS A 111 1.10 6.99 27.79
C LYS A 111 1.25 8.36 27.13
N VAL A 112 0.12 9.03 26.94
CA VAL A 112 0.04 10.34 26.30
C VAL A 112 -0.79 11.28 27.13
N ARG A 113 -0.48 12.57 27.01
CA ARG A 113 -1.29 13.69 27.44
C ARG A 113 -1.94 14.32 26.22
N LEU A 114 -3.26 14.28 26.17
CA LEU A 114 -4.09 14.90 25.13
C LEU A 114 -4.62 16.23 25.62
N HIS A 115 -4.43 17.28 24.85
CA HIS A 115 -5.08 18.57 25.08
C HIS A 115 -6.32 18.65 24.19
N LEU A 116 -7.50 18.83 24.80
CA LEU A 116 -8.78 18.93 24.11
C LEU A 116 -9.12 20.38 23.78
N ALA A 117 -10.04 20.59 22.85
CA ALA A 117 -10.43 21.92 22.36
C ALA A 117 -11.12 22.79 23.42
N ASN A 118 -11.76 22.19 24.43
CA ASN A 118 -12.32 22.91 25.60
C ASN A 118 -11.27 23.30 26.66
N GLY A 119 -10.00 22.93 26.47
CA GLY A 119 -8.94 23.15 27.45
C GLY A 119 -8.78 22.02 28.47
N GLU A 120 -9.62 20.98 28.44
CA GLU A 120 -9.41 19.79 29.27
C GLU A 120 -8.16 19.02 28.81
N VAL A 121 -7.55 18.34 29.77
CA VAL A 121 -6.35 17.52 29.54
C VAL A 121 -6.65 16.10 29.98
N LEU A 122 -6.50 15.14 29.05
CA LEU A 122 -6.64 13.72 29.33
C LEU A 122 -5.26 13.06 29.33
N GLU A 123 -4.93 12.36 30.40
CA GLU A 123 -3.72 11.54 30.49
C GLU A 123 -4.10 10.08 30.57
N GLY A 124 -3.41 9.24 29.78
CA GLY A 124 -3.70 7.82 29.75
C GLY A 124 -2.97 7.11 28.64
N LYS A 125 -3.21 5.80 28.52
CA LYS A 125 -2.65 4.99 27.43
C LYS A 125 -3.51 5.17 26.17
N CYS A 126 -2.95 5.69 25.07
CA CYS A 126 -3.70 5.88 23.82
C CYS A 126 -3.71 4.63 22.93
N CYS A 127 -4.90 4.27 22.47
CA CYS A 127 -5.15 3.30 21.44
C CYS A 127 -5.71 4.03 20.22
N CYS A 128 -4.82 4.34 19.27
CA CYS A 128 -5.10 5.25 18.18
C CYS A 128 -5.26 4.52 16.82
N LYS A 129 -5.84 3.30 16.82
CA LYS A 129 -6.02 2.43 15.63
C LYS A 129 -7.14 2.89 14.68
N ASP A 130 -8.15 3.57 15.23
CA ASP A 130 -9.29 4.07 14.45
C ASP A 130 -8.93 5.37 13.71
N PRO A 131 -9.41 5.61 12.48
CA PRO A 131 -9.10 6.82 11.73
C PRO A 131 -9.60 8.12 12.36
N TYR A 132 -10.73 8.10 13.08
CA TYR A 132 -11.44 9.31 13.54
C TYR A 132 -11.46 9.46 15.05
N THR A 133 -11.22 8.39 15.78
CA THR A 133 -11.30 8.36 17.23
C THR A 133 -10.01 7.82 17.84
N VAL A 134 -9.77 8.16 19.10
CA VAL A 134 -8.74 7.55 19.92
C VAL A 134 -9.38 7.07 21.20
N LEU A 135 -9.00 5.87 21.61
CA LEU A 135 -9.39 5.31 22.90
C LEU A 135 -8.28 5.62 23.89
N VAL A 136 -8.62 6.17 25.05
CA VAL A 136 -7.68 6.56 26.10
C VAL A 136 -8.07 5.82 27.36
N ASP A 137 -7.17 4.98 27.84
CA ASP A 137 -7.30 4.35 29.16
C ASP A 137 -6.73 5.31 30.22
N VAL A 138 -7.63 5.98 30.94
CA VAL A 138 -7.33 7.01 31.96
C VAL A 138 -6.86 6.36 33.27
N GLY A 139 -6.96 5.03 33.37
CA GLY A 139 -6.70 4.27 34.58
C GLY A 139 -7.97 4.01 35.39
N LYS A 140 -7.86 3.13 36.40
CA LYS A 140 -8.98 2.69 37.27
C LYS A 140 -10.13 1.97 36.54
N GLY A 141 -9.91 1.54 35.30
CA GLY A 141 -10.94 0.90 34.46
C GLY A 141 -11.77 1.89 33.64
N ASP A 142 -11.48 3.20 33.74
CA ASP A 142 -12.17 4.22 32.98
C ASP A 142 -11.51 4.39 31.60
N VAL A 143 -12.31 4.10 30.58
CA VAL A 143 -11.91 4.21 29.18
C VAL A 143 -12.73 5.30 28.51
N VAL A 144 -12.04 6.25 27.89
CA VAL A 144 -12.66 7.38 27.20
C VAL A 144 -12.37 7.28 25.70
N ILE A 145 -13.40 7.43 24.88
CA ILE A 145 -13.24 7.52 23.42
C ILE A 145 -13.37 8.99 23.03
N VAL A 146 -12.34 9.52 22.39
CA VAL A 146 -12.27 10.94 22.00
C VAL A 146 -12.22 11.03 20.48
N ASN A 147 -13.03 11.92 19.90
CA ASN A 147 -12.94 12.25 18.49
C ASN A 147 -11.64 13.02 18.20
N LYS A 148 -10.85 12.58 17.22
CA LYS A 148 -9.59 13.22 16.81
C LYS A 148 -9.79 14.68 16.41
N ALA A 149 -10.95 15.05 15.88
CA ALA A 149 -11.27 16.44 15.54
C ALA A 149 -11.34 17.35 16.77
N TYR A 150 -11.53 16.78 17.96
CA TYR A 150 -11.61 17.52 19.23
C TYR A 150 -10.26 17.65 19.94
N ILE A 151 -9.23 16.95 19.45
CA ILE A 151 -7.90 16.94 20.06
C ILE A 151 -7.04 18.02 19.41
N VAL A 152 -6.53 18.93 20.23
CA VAL A 152 -5.65 20.02 19.81
C VAL A 152 -4.21 19.53 19.70
N LYS A 153 -3.74 18.72 20.66
CA LYS A 153 -2.34 18.29 20.73
C LYS A 153 -2.19 16.93 21.42
N TYR A 154 -1.26 16.12 20.92
CA TYR A 154 -0.75 14.89 21.55
C TYR A 154 0.62 15.16 22.16
N VAL A 155 0.85 14.75 23.40
CA VAL A 155 2.16 14.82 24.07
C VAL A 155 2.49 13.43 24.60
N PRO A 156 3.38 12.66 23.96
CA PRO A 156 3.81 11.37 24.50
C PRO A 156 4.67 11.56 25.74
N LEU A 157 4.32 10.89 26.84
CA LEU A 157 5.01 11.00 28.13
C LEU A 157 6.12 9.94 28.27
N ASP A 158 5.98 8.80 27.60
CA ASP A 158 6.98 7.72 27.68
C ASP A 158 8.23 7.99 26.82
N LEU A 159 8.22 9.04 26.00
CA LEU A 159 9.30 9.40 25.08
C LEU A 159 10.33 10.39 25.67
N GLU A 160 10.28 10.66 26.97
CA GLU A 160 11.23 11.55 27.69
C GLU A 160 12.70 11.04 27.72
N LYS A 161 13.08 10.05 26.89
CA LYS A 161 14.42 9.45 26.83
C LYS A 161 15.09 9.44 25.44
N LEU A 162 14.63 10.26 24.49
CA LEU A 162 15.32 10.51 23.21
C LEU A 162 15.97 11.90 23.22
#